data_AF-A0A3A0G7I2-F1
#
_entry.id   AF-A0A3A0G7I2-F1
#
_cell.length_a   1.000
_cell.length_b   1.000
_cell.length_c   1.000
_cell.angle_alpha   90.00
_cell.angle_beta   90.00
_cell.angle_gamma   90.00
#
_symmetry.space_group_name_H-M   'P 1'
#
loop_
_entity.id
_entity.type
_entity.pdbx_description
1 polymer ?
#
loop_
_entity_poly.entity_id
_entity_poly.type
_entity_poly.pdbx_seq_one_letter_code
_entity_poly.pdbx_strand_id
1 'polypeptide(L)' 'MSNKKLKVSDRVKRLNSNRCYGTVKELRTEVTATNQEDKDKSLMVGVLWDNGTHSFVGPDAVELIKG' A
#
# COMPACT_ATOMS: atom_id res chain seq x y z
N MET A 1 2.93 -6.23 -15.08
CA MET A 1 2.94 -5.17 -14.05
C MET A 1 3.83 -5.63 -12.91
N SER A 2 4.74 -4.77 -12.44
CA SER A 2 5.78 -5.19 -11.49
C SER A 2 5.14 -5.60 -10.17
N ASN A 3 5.18 -6.90 -9.87
CA ASN A 3 4.75 -7.52 -8.63
C ASN A 3 5.71 -7.13 -7.49
N LYS A 4 5.82 -5.82 -7.20
CA LYS A 4 6.72 -5.27 -6.19
C LYS A 4 6.08 -5.50 -4.84
N LYS A 5 6.56 -6.51 -4.12
CA LYS A 5 6.27 -6.71 -2.71
C LYS A 5 6.73 -5.47 -1.94
N LEU A 6 5.78 -4.62 -1.57
CA LEU A 6 6.00 -3.50 -0.66
C LEU A 6 6.37 -4.06 0.72
N LYS A 7 7.23 -3.34 1.44
CA LYS A 7 7.66 -3.65 2.81
C LYS A 7 7.44 -2.45 3.72
N VAL A 8 7.34 -2.72 5.01
CA VAL A 8 7.38 -1.66 6.02
C VAL A 8 8.71 -0.90 5.89
N SER A 9 8.65 0.42 6.05
CA SER A 9 9.72 1.39 5.85
C SER A 9 10.06 1.72 4.39
N ASP A 10 9.44 1.06 3.41
CA ASP A 10 9.62 1.43 2.01
C ASP A 10 9.09 2.83 1.73
N ARG A 11 9.80 3.54 0.86
CA ARG A 11 9.41 4.87 0.39
C ARG A 11 8.56 4.76 -0.86
N VAL A 12 7.37 5.32 -0.82
CA VAL A 12 6.37 5.22 -1.89
C VAL A 12 5.92 6.59 -2.37
N LYS A 13 5.46 6.65 -3.61
CA LYS A 13 4.68 7.76 -4.16
C LYS A 13 3.27 7.29 -4.48
N ARG A 14 2.31 8.19 -4.42
CA ARG A 14 0.95 7.93 -4.90
C ARG A 14 0.92 7.96 -6.43
N LEU A 15 0.31 6.95 -7.08
CA LEU A 15 0.35 6.82 -8.54
C LEU A 15 -0.38 7.95 -9.29
N ASN A 16 -1.45 8.51 -8.71
CA ASN A 16 -2.28 9.54 -9.34
C ASN A 16 -2.05 10.96 -8.79
N SER A 17 -0.97 11.19 -8.05
CA SER A 17 -0.72 12.51 -7.46
C SER A 17 0.75 12.89 -7.55
N ASN A 18 1.01 13.99 -8.25
CA ASN A 18 2.34 14.56 -8.36
C ASN A 18 2.79 15.07 -6.98
N ARG A 19 3.97 14.60 -6.53
CA ARG A 19 4.63 14.99 -5.28
C ARG A 19 3.99 14.48 -3.98
N CYS A 20 3.07 13.53 -4.03
CA CYS A 20 2.61 12.84 -2.82
C CYS A 20 3.51 11.65 -2.50
N TYR A 21 4.40 11.86 -1.53
CA TYR A 21 5.31 10.85 -1.03
C TYR A 21 4.89 10.38 0.37
N GLY A 22 5.01 9.08 0.63
CA GLY A 22 4.82 8.49 1.95
C GLY A 22 5.74 7.33 2.26
N THR A 23 5.85 6.94 3.53
CA THR A 23 6.56 5.74 3.98
C THR A 23 5.54 4.70 4.40
N VAL A 24 5.70 3.46 3.94
CA VAL A 24 4.89 2.35 4.41
C VAL A 24 5.18 2.12 5.89
N LYS A 25 4.13 2.18 6.72
CA LYS A 25 4.20 1.88 8.15
C LYS A 25 3.66 0.51 8.47
N GLU A 26 2.69 0.03 7.68
CA GLU A 26 2.01 -1.22 7.96
C GLU A 26 1.52 -1.87 6.67
N LEU A 27 1.45 -3.21 6.69
CA LEU A 27 0.84 -4.01 5.64
C LEU A 27 -0.22 -4.88 6.31
N ARG A 28 -1.48 -4.67 5.96
CA ARG A 28 -2.61 -5.47 6.44
C ARG A 28 -3.14 -6.31 5.31
N THR A 29 -3.42 -7.58 5.58
CA THR A 29 -4.24 -8.40 4.69
C THR A 29 -5.64 -8.41 5.24
N GLU A 30 -6.58 -7.75 4.57
CA GLU A 30 -8.00 -7.91 4.88
C GLU A 30 -8.50 -9.17 4.20
N VAL A 31 -9.04 -10.08 5.01
CA VAL A 31 -9.69 -11.30 4.53
C VAL A 31 -11.17 -11.00 4.47
N THR A 32 -11.63 -10.57 3.30
CA THR A 32 -13.04 -10.26 3.06
C THR A 32 -13.77 -11.50 2.54
N ALA A 33 -13.72 -12.63 3.26
CA ALA A 33 -14.53 -13.80 2.89
C ALA A 33 -14.78 -14.76 4.06
N THR A 34 -16.07 -14.97 4.36
CA THR A 34 -16.60 -16.04 5.20
C THR A 34 -16.70 -17.40 4.48
N ASN A 35 -16.46 -17.44 3.16
CA ASN A 35 -16.54 -18.66 2.34
C ASN A 35 -15.16 -19.09 1.81
N GLN A 36 -14.94 -20.39 1.80
CA GLN A 36 -13.63 -21.02 1.66
C GLN A 36 -13.04 -20.98 0.23
N GLU A 37 -13.85 -20.66 -0.78
CA GLU A 37 -13.48 -20.75 -2.20
C GLU A 37 -12.99 -19.43 -2.83
N ASP A 38 -13.35 -18.26 -2.29
CA ASP A 38 -12.90 -16.95 -2.78
C ASP A 38 -12.19 -16.18 -1.66
N LYS A 39 -11.00 -16.62 -1.27
CA LYS A 39 -10.11 -15.85 -0.39
C LYS A 39 -9.34 -14.81 -1.21
N ASP A 40 -10.05 -13.83 -1.76
CA ASP A 40 -9.41 -12.64 -2.30
C ASP A 40 -8.84 -11.83 -1.13
N LYS A 41 -7.57 -12.08 -0.81
CA LYS A 41 -6.82 -11.33 0.20
C LYS A 41 -6.57 -9.94 -0.35
N SER A 42 -7.40 -8.98 0.05
CA SER A 42 -7.17 -7.57 -0.27
C SER A 42 -6.02 -7.07 0.60
N LEU A 43 -4.83 -6.95 0.02
CA LEU A 43 -3.68 -6.34 0.69
C LEU A 43 -3.92 -4.83 0.79
N MET A 44 -3.81 -4.29 1.99
CA MET A 44 -3.91 -2.88 2.32
C MET A 44 -2.56 -2.40 2.86
N VAL A 45 -2.14 -1.23 2.40
CA VAL A 45 -0.85 -0.62 2.71
C VAL A 45 -1.13 0.64 3.53
N GLY A 46 -0.73 0.63 4.80
CA GLY A 46 -0.75 1.81 5.66
C GLY A 46 0.47 2.68 5.35
N VAL A 47 0.22 3.89 4.85
CA VAL A 47 1.25 4.83 4.41
C VAL A 47 1.16 6.12 5.24
N LEU A 48 2.28 6.48 5.89
CA LEU A 48 2.45 7.80 6.49
C LEU A 48 3.02 8.75 5.44
N TRP A 49 2.19 9.66 4.97
CA TRP A 49 2.53 10.69 4.00
C TRP A 49 3.38 11.78 4.65
N ASP A 50 4.21 12.47 3.85
CA ASP A 50 5.11 13.52 4.36
C ASP A 50 4.38 14.75 4.90
N ASN A 51 3.11 14.93 4.55
CA ASN A 51 2.25 15.94 5.15
C ASN A 51 1.73 15.55 6.55
N GLY A 52 2.19 14.42 7.11
CA GLY A 52 1.77 13.89 8.41
C GLY A 52 0.48 13.08 8.39
N THR A 53 -0.18 12.93 7.24
CA THR A 53 -1.41 12.14 7.11
C THR A 53 -1.08 10.65 7.08
N HIS A 54 -1.82 9.84 7.83
CA HIS A 54 -1.76 8.38 7.73
C HIS A 54 -2.99 7.86 6.97
N SER A 55 -2.80 7.02 5.95
CA SER A 55 -3.91 6.44 5.19
C SER A 55 -3.63 5.00 4.79
N PHE A 56 -4.69 4.22 4.66
CA PHE A 56 -4.63 2.87 4.09
C PHE A 56 -5.05 2.93 2.63
N VAL A 57 -4.22 2.36 1.77
CA VAL A 57 -4.44 2.33 0.32
C VAL A 57 -4.10 0.95 -0.23
N GLY A 58 -4.73 0.55 -1.33
CA GLY A 58 -4.34 -0.66 -2.05
C GLY A 58 -2.91 -0.56 -2.59
N PRO A 59 -2.20 -1.68 -2.77
CA PRO A 59 -0.85 -1.71 -3.32
C PRO A 59 -0.79 -1.08 -4.72
N ASP A 60 -1.87 -1.19 -5.50
CA ASP A 60 -1.98 -0.61 -6.84
C ASP A 60 -2.17 0.91 -6.85
N ALA A 61 -2.35 1.55 -5.69
CA ALA A 61 -2.48 3.00 -5.57
C ALA A 61 -1.13 3.70 -5.33
N VAL A 62 -0.07 2.94 -5.08
CA VAL A 62 1.26 3.44 -4.74
C VAL A 62 2.36 2.78 -5.54
N GLU A 63 3.45 3.50 -5.74
CA GLU A 63 4.64 3.00 -6.44
C GLU A 63 5.86 3.16 -5.55
N LEU A 64 6.66 2.11 -5.44
CA LEU A 64 7.93 2.14 -4.73
C LEU A 64 8.91 3.09 -5.42
N ILE A 65 9.39 4.08 -4.67
CA ILE A 65 10.53 4.90 -5.05
C ILE A 65 11.77 4.08 -4.73
N LYS A 66 12.43 3.57 -5.76
CA LYS A 66 13.81 3.11 -5.59
C LYS A 66 14.66 4.35 -5.36
N GLY A 67 15.20 4.48 -4.15
CA GLY A 67 16.40 5.30 -3.92
C GLY A 67 17.59 4.68 -4.64
#